data_AF-A0AA38U4K4-F1
#
_entry.id   AF-A0AA38U4K4-F1
#
_cell.length_a   1.000
_cell.length_b   1.000
_cell.length_c   1.000
_cell.angle_alpha   90.00
_cell.angle_beta   90.00
_cell.angle_gamma   90.00
#
_symmetry.space_group_name_H-M   'P 1'
#
loop_
_entity.id
_entity.type
_entity.pdbx_description
1 polymer ?
#
loop_
_entity_poly.entity_id
_entity_poly.type
_entity_poly.pdbx_seq_one_letter_code
_entity_poly.pdbx_strand_id
1 'polypeptide(L)'
;RPQLVEWYFKNRKNVETTLKHDFEGLTVQELDSKLSKWWSVINPEWRERDNEGRIVVGGDGEGSWDGIHKPGQCGMITVLLCIRWWFLRVGDDNEQMEKCLLLLSDVGAVLEDMAYE
;
A
#
# COMPACT_ATOMS: atom_id res chain seq x y z
N ARG A 1 2.14 -1.89 -11.01
CA ARG A 1 2.84 -2.08 -9.71
C ARG A 1 3.76 -0.87 -9.52
N PRO A 2 3.86 -0.25 -8.32
CA PRO A 2 4.70 0.95 -8.15
C PRO A 2 6.19 0.70 -8.46
N GLN A 3 6.93 1.71 -8.96
CA GLN A 3 8.34 1.58 -9.35
C GLN A 3 9.25 1.12 -8.19
N LEU A 4 8.98 1.61 -6.98
CA LEU A 4 9.63 1.16 -5.74
C LEU A 4 9.55 -0.36 -5.54
N VAL A 5 8.41 -0.96 -5.86
CA VAL A 5 8.21 -2.41 -5.79
C VAL A 5 9.08 -3.12 -6.81
N GLU A 6 9.05 -2.67 -8.07
CA GLU A 6 9.85 -3.30 -9.12
C GLU A 6 11.34 -3.29 -8.79
N TRP A 7 11.83 -2.21 -8.19
CA TRP A 7 13.19 -2.09 -7.73
C TRP A 7 13.50 -3.01 -6.55
N TYR A 8 12.63 -3.10 -5.53
CA TYR A 8 12.81 -4.02 -4.40
C TYR A 8 12.95 -5.48 -4.86
N PHE A 9 12.07 -5.91 -5.78
CA PHE A 9 12.11 -7.26 -6.34
C PHE A 9 13.40 -7.54 -7.13
N LYS A 10 13.95 -6.53 -7.82
CA LYS A 10 15.21 -6.61 -8.56
C LYS A 10 16.44 -6.59 -7.65
N ASN A 11 16.38 -5.87 -6.52
CA ASN A 11 17.54 -5.55 -5.67
C ASN A 11 17.47 -6.21 -4.28
N ARG A 12 17.07 -7.48 -4.21
CA ARG A 12 16.65 -8.30 -3.03
C ARG A 12 17.52 -8.31 -1.75
N LYS A 13 18.41 -7.34 -1.49
CA LYS A 13 19.42 -7.43 -0.42
C LYS A 13 19.44 -6.32 0.63
N ASN A 14 18.57 -5.30 0.62
CA ASN A 14 18.40 -4.48 1.83
C ASN A 14 17.16 -3.58 1.82
N VAL A 15 16.27 -3.79 2.80
CA VAL A 15 15.13 -2.92 3.10
C VAL A 15 15.62 -1.49 3.36
N GLU A 16 16.69 -1.34 4.14
CA GLU A 16 17.25 -0.04 4.49
C GLU A 16 17.75 0.75 3.26
N THR A 17 18.39 0.08 2.30
CA THR A 17 18.82 0.69 1.03
C THR A 17 17.63 1.10 0.17
N THR A 18 16.57 0.28 0.15
CA THR A 18 15.32 0.57 -0.58
C THR A 18 14.67 1.87 -0.07
N LEU A 19 14.67 2.06 1.25
CA LEU A 19 14.00 3.18 1.91
C LEU A 19 14.78 4.50 1.79
N LYS A 20 16.11 4.41 1.66
CA LYS A 20 17.01 5.54 1.46
C LYS A 20 17.15 5.93 -0.02
N HIS A 21 16.72 5.09 -0.94
CA HIS A 21 16.81 5.40 -2.36
C HIS A 21 15.75 6.44 -2.75
N ASP A 22 16.23 7.56 -3.29
CA ASP A 22 15.39 8.49 -4.02
C ASP A 22 15.22 7.97 -5.44
N PHE A 23 14.00 7.58 -5.75
CA PHE A 23 13.61 7.23 -7.10
C PHE A 23 13.49 8.53 -7.88
N GLU A 24 14.46 8.80 -8.76
CA GLU A 24 14.44 10.01 -9.60
C GLU A 24 13.09 10.15 -10.29
N GLY A 25 12.44 11.30 -10.07
CA GLY A 25 11.14 11.63 -10.64
C GLY A 25 9.92 11.04 -9.94
N LEU A 26 10.06 10.15 -8.95
CA LEU A 26 8.90 9.66 -8.19
C LEU A 26 8.51 10.67 -7.11
N THR A 27 7.32 11.26 -7.24
CA THR A 27 6.77 12.13 -6.20
C THR A 27 5.92 11.35 -5.19
N VAL A 28 5.67 11.96 -4.04
CA VAL A 28 4.73 11.44 -3.03
C VAL A 28 3.35 11.23 -3.63
N GLN A 29 2.85 12.20 -4.41
CA GLN A 29 1.53 12.16 -5.03
C GLN A 29 1.43 11.05 -6.11
N GLU A 30 2.50 10.83 -6.86
CA GLU A 30 2.56 9.72 -7.82
C GLU A 30 2.58 8.37 -7.11
N LEU A 31 3.27 8.26 -5.98
CA LEU A 31 3.28 7.05 -5.18
C LEU A 31 1.91 6.79 -4.55
N ASP A 32 1.27 7.80 -3.95
CA ASP A 32 -0.11 7.75 -3.44
C ASP A 32 -1.03 7.15 -4.50
N SER A 33 -1.13 7.80 -5.66
CA SER A 33 -2.03 7.37 -6.73
C SER A 33 -1.76 5.92 -7.17
N LYS A 34 -0.49 5.55 -7.40
CA LYS A 34 -0.12 4.21 -7.85
C LYS A 34 -0.34 3.15 -6.76
N LEU A 35 -0.08 3.47 -5.51
CA LEU A 35 -0.20 2.56 -4.38
C LEU A 35 -1.67 2.34 -4.03
N SER A 36 -2.47 3.40 -3.90
CA SER A 36 -3.92 3.34 -3.63
C SER A 36 -4.66 2.53 -4.69
N LYS A 37 -4.32 2.73 -5.97
CA LYS A 37 -4.86 1.92 -7.07
C LYS A 37 -4.42 0.46 -6.98
N TRP A 38 -3.15 0.21 -6.68
CA TRP A 38 -2.64 -1.16 -6.58
C TRP A 38 -3.23 -1.90 -5.37
N TRP A 39 -3.35 -1.24 -4.22
CA TRP A 39 -4.02 -1.73 -3.02
C TRP A 39 -5.46 -2.15 -3.34
N SER A 40 -6.17 -1.33 -4.10
CA SER A 40 -7.55 -1.62 -4.51
C SER A 40 -7.66 -2.83 -5.43
N VAL A 41 -6.67 -3.07 -6.30
CA VAL A 41 -6.65 -4.25 -7.18
C VAL A 41 -6.38 -5.55 -6.44
N ILE A 42 -5.59 -5.51 -5.37
CA ILE A 42 -5.23 -6.74 -4.63
C ILE A 42 -6.26 -7.11 -3.56
N ASN A 43 -7.10 -6.16 -3.14
CA ASN A 43 -8.17 -6.43 -2.18
C ASN A 43 -9.34 -7.20 -2.84
N PRO A 44 -10.05 -8.04 -2.06
CA PRO A 44 -11.22 -8.76 -2.54
C PRO A 44 -12.33 -7.84 -3.08
N GLU A 45 -13.26 -8.42 -3.85
CA GLU A 45 -14.40 -7.69 -4.42
C GLU A 45 -15.45 -7.29 -3.37
N TRP A 46 -15.53 -8.01 -2.24
CA TRP A 46 -16.53 -7.75 -1.19
C TRP A 46 -16.26 -6.46 -0.40
N ARG A 47 -15.07 -5.87 -0.52
CA ARG A 47 -14.75 -4.59 0.13
C ARG A 47 -15.43 -3.43 -0.58
N GLU A 48 -16.02 -2.51 0.19
CA GLU A 48 -16.58 -1.27 -0.34
C GLU A 48 -15.55 -0.46 -1.14
N ARG A 49 -16.03 0.14 -2.23
CA ARG A 49 -15.24 0.96 -3.14
C ARG A 49 -15.95 2.27 -3.44
N ASP A 50 -15.15 3.33 -3.59
CA ASP A 50 -15.65 4.63 -4.02
C ASP A 50 -16.03 4.64 -5.52
N ASN A 51 -16.51 5.79 -6.00
CA ASN A 51 -16.89 5.98 -7.41
C ASN A 51 -15.72 5.81 -8.40
N GLU A 52 -14.48 5.76 -7.91
CA GLU A 52 -13.28 5.56 -8.71
C GLU A 52 -12.72 4.14 -8.57
N GLY A 53 -13.43 3.25 -7.88
CA GLY A 53 -13.06 1.85 -7.66
C GLY A 53 -11.98 1.65 -6.61
N ARG A 54 -11.66 2.68 -5.81
CA ARG A 54 -10.67 2.61 -4.73
C ARG A 54 -11.33 2.08 -3.46
N ILE A 55 -10.58 1.37 -2.65
CA ILE A 55 -11.05 0.90 -1.34
C ILE A 55 -11.45 2.07 -0.45
N VAL A 56 -12.65 2.00 0.12
CA VAL A 56 -13.08 2.89 1.21
C VAL A 56 -12.52 2.34 2.51
N VAL A 57 -11.58 3.06 3.12
CA VAL A 57 -11.00 2.68 4.42
C VAL A 57 -12.08 2.73 5.50
N GLY A 58 -12.26 1.63 6.22
CA GLY A 58 -13.34 1.50 7.20
C GLY A 58 -14.74 1.43 6.59
N GLY A 59 -14.84 1.21 5.27
CA GLY A 59 -16.11 0.98 4.59
C GLY A 59 -16.72 -0.37 4.96
N ASP A 60 -18.00 -0.52 4.64
CA ASP A 60 -18.77 -1.73 4.92
C ASP A 60 -18.34 -2.89 4.01
N GLY A 61 -18.44 -4.12 4.52
CA GLY A 61 -18.13 -5.30 3.72
C GLY A 61 -17.93 -6.53 4.59
N GLU A 62 -18.47 -7.66 4.14
CA GLU A 62 -18.31 -8.95 4.79
C GLU A 62 -17.93 -10.00 3.76
N GLY A 63 -16.86 -10.74 4.04
CA GLY A 63 -16.37 -11.79 3.16
C GLY A 63 -15.06 -12.37 3.67
N SER A 64 -14.58 -13.40 3.00
CA SER A 64 -13.30 -14.06 3.33
C SER A 64 -12.12 -13.37 2.64
N TRP A 65 -10.98 -13.31 3.32
CA TRP A 65 -9.73 -12.81 2.74
C TRP A 65 -9.10 -13.78 1.73
N ASP A 66 -9.66 -14.96 1.46
CA ASP A 66 -9.18 -15.90 0.44
C ASP A 66 -9.05 -15.26 -0.96
N GLY A 67 -9.91 -14.27 -1.26
CA GLY A 67 -9.89 -13.51 -2.51
C GLY A 67 -8.79 -12.45 -2.60
N ILE A 68 -8.01 -12.20 -1.54
CA ILE A 68 -6.94 -11.21 -1.57
C ILE A 68 -5.83 -11.71 -2.50
N HIS A 69 -5.59 -10.99 -3.58
CA HIS A 69 -4.54 -11.37 -4.53
C HIS A 69 -3.19 -11.05 -3.89
N LYS A 70 -2.41 -12.09 -3.55
CA LYS A 70 -1.06 -11.98 -2.96
C LYS A 70 -0.01 -12.13 -4.08
N PRO A 71 0.37 -11.07 -4.84
CA PRO A 71 1.29 -11.22 -5.96
C PRO A 71 2.73 -11.51 -5.47
N GLY A 72 3.02 -12.78 -5.22
CA GLY A 72 4.33 -13.32 -4.85
C GLY A 72 4.67 -13.27 -3.35
N GLN A 73 5.85 -13.80 -3.00
CA GLN A 73 6.35 -14.02 -1.63
C GLN A 73 6.46 -12.76 -0.74
N CYS A 74 6.26 -11.54 -1.26
CA CYS A 74 6.44 -10.30 -0.52
C CYS A 74 5.23 -9.35 -0.57
N GLY A 75 4.02 -9.85 -0.88
CA GLY A 75 2.81 -9.04 -1.16
C GLY A 75 2.57 -7.88 -0.18
N MET A 76 2.23 -8.18 1.08
CA MET A 76 1.92 -7.16 2.09
C MET A 76 3.14 -6.38 2.59
N ILE A 77 4.30 -7.04 2.69
CA ILE A 77 5.56 -6.39 3.06
C ILE A 77 5.89 -5.27 2.07
N THR A 78 5.61 -5.48 0.79
CA THR A 78 5.81 -4.46 -0.25
C THR A 78 4.93 -3.24 -0.03
N VAL A 79 3.67 -3.43 0.34
CA VAL A 79 2.74 -2.32 0.63
C VAL A 79 3.28 -1.50 1.81
N LEU A 80 3.71 -2.16 2.88
CA LEU A 80 4.32 -1.50 4.05
C LEU A 80 5.61 -0.74 3.69
N LEU A 81 6.44 -1.28 2.79
CA LEU A 81 7.64 -0.58 2.31
C LEU A 81 7.28 0.70 1.54
N CYS A 82 6.23 0.67 0.71
CA CYS A 82 5.75 1.84 -0.01
C CYS A 82 5.20 2.90 0.96
N ILE A 83 4.38 2.51 1.93
CA ILE A 83 3.82 3.41 2.95
C ILE A 83 4.96 4.04 3.77
N ARG A 84 5.96 3.26 4.19
CA ARG A 84 7.10 3.78 4.93
C ARG A 84 7.92 4.78 4.10
N TRP A 85 8.13 4.51 2.81
CA TRP A 85 8.83 5.45 1.92
C TRP A 85 8.05 6.77 1.78
N TRP A 86 6.73 6.69 1.63
CA TRP A 86 5.82 7.84 1.56
C TRP A 86 5.91 8.66 2.85
N PHE A 87 5.71 8.03 4.00
CA PHE A 87 5.77 8.69 5.32
C PHE A 87 7.06 9.48 5.55
N LEU A 88 8.21 8.94 5.10
CA LEU A 88 9.50 9.61 5.26
C LEU A 88 9.70 10.84 4.35
N ARG A 89 8.87 11.02 3.32
CA ARG A 89 9.04 12.04 2.28
C ARG A 89 7.88 13.01 2.15
N VAL A 90 6.83 12.81 2.94
CA VAL A 90 5.64 13.66 2.91
C VAL A 90 5.89 15.09 3.41
N GLY A 91 6.91 15.28 4.25
CA GLY A 91 7.25 16.59 4.80
C GLY A 91 6.09 17.19 5.60
N ASP A 92 5.76 18.46 5.34
CA ASP A 92 4.68 19.21 6.00
C ASP A 92 3.33 19.14 5.24
N ASP A 93 3.20 18.26 4.25
CA ASP A 93 1.94 18.05 3.52
C ASP A 93 0.96 17.25 4.38
N ASN A 94 0.14 17.96 5.16
CA ASN A 94 -0.83 17.35 6.08
C ASN A 94 -1.85 16.45 5.36
N GLU A 95 -2.27 16.80 4.13
CA GLU A 95 -3.23 16.01 3.36
C GLU A 95 -2.61 14.67 2.95
N GLN A 96 -1.37 14.70 2.44
CA GLN A 96 -0.65 13.49 2.09
C GLN A 96 -0.28 12.66 3.32
N MET A 97 -0.01 13.29 4.46
CA MET A 97 0.25 12.59 5.72
C MET A 97 -1.00 11.84 6.19
N GLU A 98 -2.16 12.50 6.18
CA GLU A 98 -3.43 11.89 6.54
C GLU A 98 -3.75 10.68 5.65
N LYS A 99 -3.63 10.83 4.33
CA LYS A 99 -3.80 9.73 3.37
C LYS A 99 -2.85 8.56 3.63
N CYS A 100 -1.58 8.85 3.91
CA CYS A 100 -0.58 7.84 4.24
C CYS A 100 -0.96 7.05 5.50
N LEU A 101 -1.45 7.74 6.54
CA LEU A 101 -1.85 7.13 7.81
C LEU A 101 -3.15 6.32 7.67
N LEU A 102 -4.12 6.81 6.91
CA LEU A 102 -5.35 6.08 6.60
C LEU A 102 -5.05 4.76 5.89
N LEU A 103 -4.18 4.79 4.88
CA LEU A 103 -3.78 3.57 4.17
C LEU A 103 -2.99 2.61 5.09
N LEU A 104 -2.14 3.12 5.97
CA LEU A 104 -1.45 2.29 6.97
C LEU A 104 -2.42 1.61 7.92
N SER A 105 -3.41 2.36 8.41
CA SER A 105 -4.47 1.83 9.28
C SER A 105 -5.25 0.72 8.59
N ASP A 106 -5.62 0.92 7.32
CA ASP A 106 -6.34 -0.09 6.53
C ASP A 106 -5.53 -1.37 6.36
N VAL A 107 -4.26 -1.24 5.96
CA VAL A 107 -3.33 -2.37 5.78
C VAL A 107 -3.11 -3.10 7.10
N GLY A 108 -3.05 -2.37 8.22
CA GLY A 108 -2.97 -2.94 9.57
C GLY A 108 -4.17 -3.81 9.89
N ALA A 109 -5.38 -3.29 9.70
CA ALA A 109 -6.63 -4.04 9.93
C ALA A 109 -6.69 -5.32 9.08
N VAL A 110 -6.36 -5.25 7.79
CA VAL A 110 -6.31 -6.44 6.92
C VAL A 110 -5.31 -7.47 7.42
N LEU A 111 -4.12 -7.03 7.87
CA LEU A 111 -3.10 -7.95 8.40
C LEU A 111 -3.52 -8.59 9.72
N GLU A 112 -4.20 -7.85 10.59
CA GLU A 112 -4.75 -8.35 11.83
C GLU A 112 -5.83 -9.41 11.55
N ASP A 113 -6.83 -9.08 10.73
CA ASP A 113 -7.90 -10.01 10.37
C ASP A 113 -7.34 -11.30 9.76
N MET A 114 -6.42 -11.18 8.80
CA MET A 114 -5.76 -12.33 8.17
C MET A 114 -4.91 -13.18 9.13
N ALA A 115 -4.49 -12.64 10.28
CA ALA A 115 -3.72 -13.38 11.28
C ALA A 115 -4.61 -14.18 12.23
N TYR A 116 -5.90 -13.85 12.30
CA TYR A 116 -6.89 -14.50 13.17
C TYR A 116 -7.91 -15.37 12.40
N GLU A 117 -7.86 -15.40 11.07
CA GLU A 117 -8.49 -16.45 10.22
C GLU A 117 -7.73 -17.79 10.27
#